data_AF-A0A2E6Q332-F1
#
_entry.id   AF-A0A2E6Q332-F1
#
_cell.length_a   1.000
_cell.length_b   1.000
_cell.length_c   1.000
_cell.angle_alpha   90.00
_cell.angle_beta   90.00
_cell.angle_gamma   90.00
#
_symmetry.space_group_name_H-M   'P 1'
#
loop_
_entity.id
_entity.type
_entity.pdbx_description
1 polymer ?
#
loop_
_entity_poly.entity_id
_entity_poly.type
_entity_poly.pdbx_seq_one_letter_code
_entity_poly.pdbx_strand_id
1 'polypeptide(L)'
;MSPFIEGLPVHRYLLSISGMRCGACSAKVHDALSSLESVHAVEVDHQRDFAVISASAVLEDHEVRLAVSKAGGFTLNEMKADGDPSAPIGGATLTIGESDTSPEETPPQSLFPLFLIVGYIFTVTLLIAWSNSQWSMDSMMRHFMAGFFLVFSFFKFLDAPGFASAFKMYDPLAKAIPGWSWVYPYVELILGVAYMMSWQPRATNVVTLVLMSVGGVGVLQSLLQKRTIRCACLGTALNLPMTKVTLVENGTMAAMAAFMLAGCAGPSQSTSYPLLGIDNVTSVQLTILALDGDTYPTVYSAGDDAVGEERLHGWPVLQSCPLEQNAQSMRLLKSINADMAQGYKGIPVDCFQPRHAIRISKPDSLTEYLICYQCHNYQCWVDGSLVSGAGPGGISDDSAEIFQRSLINCSSSSGQNQ
;
A
#
# COMPACT_ATOMS: atom_id res chain seq x y z
N MET A 1 -46.30 -32.01 12.96
CA MET A 1 -47.01 -32.30 11.70
C MET A 1 -46.97 -31.05 10.84
N SER A 2 -46.04 -31.00 9.90
CA SER A 2 -46.06 -30.09 8.75
C SER A 2 -45.92 -31.00 7.53
N PRO A 3 -46.81 -30.94 6.54
CA PRO A 3 -46.87 -31.95 5.50
C PRO A 3 -45.70 -31.78 4.54
N PHE A 4 -44.96 -32.86 4.39
CA PHE A 4 -44.10 -33.14 3.26
C PHE A 4 -45.01 -33.16 2.02
N ILE A 5 -44.87 -32.20 1.09
CA ILE A 5 -45.49 -32.30 -0.24
C ILE A 5 -44.44 -32.87 -1.19
N GLU A 6 -44.65 -34.12 -1.56
CA GLU A 6 -43.99 -34.83 -2.64
C GLU A 6 -44.29 -34.17 -4.00
N GLY A 7 -43.24 -34.02 -4.81
CA GLY A 7 -43.26 -34.32 -6.26
C GLY A 7 -44.24 -33.57 -7.17
N LEU A 8 -44.10 -32.25 -7.34
CA LEU A 8 -44.59 -31.60 -8.56
C LEU A 8 -43.63 -31.88 -9.74
N PRO A 9 -44.12 -32.23 -10.94
CA PRO A 9 -43.27 -32.37 -12.11
C PRO A 9 -42.62 -31.01 -12.44
N VAL A 10 -41.29 -30.99 -12.46
CA VAL A 10 -40.52 -29.81 -12.86
C VAL A 10 -40.07 -30.01 -14.30
N HIS A 11 -40.64 -29.24 -15.21
CA HIS A 11 -40.20 -29.17 -16.60
C HIS A 11 -39.05 -28.18 -16.71
N ARG A 12 -37.92 -28.63 -17.28
CA ARG A 12 -36.78 -27.76 -17.56
C ARG A 12 -36.69 -27.48 -19.04
N TYR A 13 -36.37 -26.23 -19.35
CA TYR A 13 -36.17 -25.77 -20.71
C TYR A 13 -34.86 -25.01 -20.82
N LEU A 14 -34.10 -25.33 -21.87
CA LEU A 14 -32.96 -24.54 -22.32
C LEU A 14 -33.42 -23.65 -23.48
N LEU A 15 -33.23 -22.35 -23.32
CA LEU A 15 -33.64 -21.33 -24.28
C LEU A 15 -32.40 -20.67 -24.87
N SER A 16 -32.28 -20.62 -26.20
CA SER A 16 -31.30 -19.76 -26.88
C SER A 16 -31.94 -18.42 -27.19
N ILE A 17 -31.41 -17.32 -26.63
CA ILE A 17 -31.99 -15.98 -26.74
C ILE A 17 -30.93 -15.00 -27.22
N SER A 18 -31.11 -14.44 -28.43
CA SER A 18 -30.21 -13.41 -28.96
C SER A 18 -30.65 -12.00 -28.60
N GLY A 19 -29.67 -11.10 -28.50
CA GLY A 19 -29.88 -9.67 -28.28
C GLY A 19 -29.47 -9.17 -26.89
N MET A 20 -29.01 -10.06 -26.00
CA MET A 20 -28.54 -9.70 -24.67
C MET A 20 -27.09 -9.20 -24.71
N ARG A 21 -26.89 -7.86 -24.67
CA ARG A 21 -25.54 -7.27 -24.78
C ARG A 21 -24.93 -6.82 -23.45
N CYS A 22 -25.69 -6.87 -22.36
CA CYS A 22 -25.24 -6.46 -21.04
C CYS A 22 -26.09 -7.08 -19.93
N GLY A 23 -25.65 -6.92 -18.67
CA GLY A 23 -26.39 -7.39 -17.50
C GLY A 23 -27.81 -6.80 -17.36
N ALA A 24 -28.04 -5.58 -17.85
CA ALA A 24 -29.38 -4.98 -17.87
C ALA A 24 -30.30 -5.64 -18.90
N CYS A 25 -29.75 -6.19 -19.99
CA CYS A 25 -30.52 -6.99 -20.94
C CYS A 25 -30.92 -8.34 -20.34
N SER A 26 -30.00 -9.04 -19.66
CA SER A 26 -30.33 -10.30 -18.98
C SER A 26 -31.35 -10.12 -17.86
N ALA A 27 -31.30 -9.00 -17.12
CA ALA A 27 -32.30 -8.70 -16.11
C ALA A 27 -33.71 -8.57 -16.70
N LYS A 28 -33.85 -7.86 -17.83
CA LYS A 28 -35.15 -7.74 -18.54
C LYS A 28 -35.69 -9.09 -19.02
N VAL A 29 -34.81 -9.94 -19.54
CA VAL A 29 -35.17 -11.30 -19.98
C VAL A 29 -35.55 -12.17 -18.77
N HIS A 30 -34.79 -12.09 -17.67
CA HIS A 30 -35.09 -12.78 -16.42
C HIS A 30 -36.46 -12.40 -15.88
N ASP A 31 -36.76 -11.10 -15.79
CA ASP A 31 -38.03 -10.59 -15.25
C ASP A 31 -39.22 -11.02 -16.12
N ALA A 32 -39.06 -10.97 -17.45
CA ALA A 32 -40.10 -11.41 -18.38
C ALA A 32 -40.39 -12.91 -18.27
N LEU A 33 -39.36 -13.75 -18.19
CA LEU A 33 -39.54 -15.20 -18.02
C LEU A 33 -40.08 -15.56 -16.63
N SER A 34 -39.70 -14.82 -15.59
CA SER A 34 -40.18 -15.04 -14.21
C SER A 34 -41.64 -14.59 -14.02
N SER A 35 -42.16 -13.75 -14.91
CA SER A 35 -43.56 -13.30 -14.87
C SER A 35 -44.57 -14.33 -15.43
N LEU A 36 -44.09 -15.44 -16.00
CA LEU A 36 -44.94 -16.53 -16.45
C LEU A 36 -45.45 -17.31 -15.23
N GLU A 37 -46.77 -17.49 -15.11
CA GLU A 37 -47.43 -18.04 -13.91
C GLU A 37 -46.92 -19.45 -13.52
N SER A 38 -46.40 -20.20 -14.48
CA SER A 38 -45.91 -21.57 -14.27
C SER A 38 -44.41 -21.67 -14.02
N VAL A 39 -43.65 -20.56 -14.01
CA VAL A 39 -42.18 -20.54 -13.87
C VAL A 39 -41.76 -20.26 -12.42
N HIS A 40 -40.91 -21.11 -11.86
CA HIS A 40 -40.44 -20.99 -10.46
C HIS A 40 -38.95 -20.65 -10.32
N ALA A 41 -38.15 -20.91 -11.36
CA ALA A 41 -36.75 -20.53 -11.40
C ALA A 41 -36.35 -20.13 -12.82
N VAL A 42 -35.58 -19.04 -12.91
CA VAL A 42 -35.02 -18.53 -14.15
C VAL A 42 -33.54 -18.23 -13.92
N GLU A 43 -32.68 -18.76 -14.76
CA GLU A 43 -31.26 -18.40 -14.82
C GLU A 43 -30.94 -17.89 -16.22
N VAL A 44 -30.34 -16.71 -16.32
CA VAL A 44 -30.02 -16.08 -17.62
C VAL A 44 -28.53 -15.80 -17.70
N ASP A 45 -27.89 -16.27 -18.76
CA ASP A 45 -26.49 -16.00 -19.07
C ASP A 45 -26.39 -15.19 -20.38
N HIS A 46 -26.10 -13.89 -20.25
CA HIS A 46 -25.91 -13.01 -21.39
C HIS A 46 -24.57 -13.20 -22.11
N GLN A 47 -23.58 -13.84 -21.49
CA GLN A 47 -22.31 -14.12 -22.16
C GLN A 47 -22.42 -15.29 -23.11
N ARG A 48 -23.37 -16.19 -22.84
CA ARG A 48 -23.60 -17.43 -23.61
C ARG A 48 -24.93 -17.42 -24.37
N ASP A 49 -25.65 -16.30 -24.38
CA ASP A 49 -26.94 -16.11 -25.07
C ASP A 49 -27.97 -17.21 -24.77
N PHE A 50 -28.07 -17.65 -23.50
CA PHE A 50 -29.06 -18.64 -23.09
C PHE A 50 -29.78 -18.29 -21.78
N ALA A 51 -30.94 -18.92 -21.59
CA ALA A 51 -31.65 -18.96 -20.33
C ALA A 51 -32.10 -20.38 -20.00
N VAL A 52 -32.10 -20.73 -18.73
CA VAL A 52 -32.65 -21.98 -18.20
C VAL A 52 -33.86 -21.64 -17.36
N ILE A 53 -34.99 -22.26 -17.65
CA ILE A 53 -36.22 -22.07 -16.88
C ILE A 53 -36.72 -23.40 -16.31
N SER A 54 -37.22 -23.36 -15.08
CA SER A 54 -37.89 -24.47 -14.42
C SER A 54 -39.35 -24.11 -14.19
N ALA A 55 -40.27 -24.92 -14.72
CA ALA A 55 -41.71 -24.68 -14.68
C ALA A 55 -42.48 -25.86 -14.08
N SER A 56 -43.58 -25.59 -13.40
CA SER A 56 -44.50 -26.60 -12.84
C SER A 56 -45.50 -27.16 -13.85
N ALA A 57 -45.56 -26.57 -15.04
CA ALA A 57 -46.42 -26.98 -16.14
C ALA A 57 -45.64 -26.93 -17.45
N VAL A 58 -46.13 -27.63 -18.47
CA VAL A 58 -45.55 -27.59 -19.82
C VAL A 58 -45.80 -26.22 -20.41
N LEU A 59 -44.71 -25.54 -20.81
CA LEU A 59 -44.76 -24.25 -21.49
C LEU A 59 -44.77 -24.43 -23.01
N GLU A 60 -45.60 -23.65 -23.69
CA GLU A 60 -45.61 -23.59 -25.15
C GLU A 60 -44.56 -22.60 -25.68
N ASP A 61 -43.85 -22.96 -26.76
CA ASP A 61 -42.83 -22.09 -27.38
C ASP A 61 -43.37 -20.69 -27.71
N HIS A 62 -44.61 -20.62 -28.19
CA HIS A 62 -45.25 -19.36 -28.54
C HIS A 62 -45.40 -18.42 -27.33
N GLU A 63 -45.71 -18.95 -26.15
CA GLU A 63 -45.87 -18.18 -24.92
C GLU A 63 -44.53 -17.61 -24.45
N VAL A 64 -43.49 -18.44 -24.43
CA VAL A 64 -42.12 -18.04 -24.05
C VAL A 64 -41.55 -17.02 -25.05
N ARG A 65 -41.75 -17.24 -26.35
CA ARG A 65 -41.35 -16.32 -27.42
C ARG A 65 -42.03 -14.96 -27.30
N LEU A 66 -43.32 -14.95 -26.94
CA LEU A 66 -44.08 -13.72 -26.73
C LEU A 66 -43.57 -12.95 -25.49
N ALA A 67 -43.27 -13.65 -24.39
CA ALA A 67 -42.72 -13.04 -23.19
C ALA A 67 -41.34 -12.39 -23.46
N VAL A 68 -40.45 -13.10 -24.16
CA VAL A 68 -39.11 -12.61 -24.52
C VAL A 68 -39.18 -11.41 -25.45
N SER A 69 -40.04 -11.44 -26.47
CA SER A 69 -40.18 -10.32 -27.44
C SER A 69 -40.81 -9.06 -26.82
N LYS A 70 -41.69 -9.20 -25.83
CA LYS A 70 -42.24 -8.06 -25.08
C LYS A 70 -41.21 -7.41 -24.15
N ALA A 71 -40.19 -8.15 -23.73
CA ALA A 71 -39.14 -7.66 -22.82
C ALA A 71 -38.16 -6.66 -23.48
N GLY A 72 -38.14 -6.59 -24.81
CA GLY A 72 -37.22 -5.77 -25.60
C GLY A 72 -36.87 -6.48 -26.91
N GLY A 73 -36.00 -5.90 -27.73
CA GLY A 73 -35.56 -6.45 -29.04
C GLY A 73 -34.74 -7.75 -28.95
N PHE A 74 -35.22 -8.73 -28.19
CA PHE A 74 -34.67 -10.05 -27.97
C PHE A 74 -35.42 -11.06 -28.84
N THR A 75 -34.72 -12.09 -29.30
CA THR A 75 -35.31 -13.14 -30.14
C THR A 75 -35.00 -14.49 -29.53
N LEU A 76 -36.05 -15.27 -29.25
CA LEU A 76 -35.92 -16.69 -28.90
C LEU A 76 -35.59 -17.46 -30.19
N ASN A 77 -34.44 -18.10 -30.26
CA ASN A 77 -34.04 -18.88 -31.43
C ASN A 77 -34.46 -20.34 -31.29
N GLU A 78 -34.27 -20.91 -30.09
CA GLU A 78 -34.49 -22.32 -29.81
C GLU A 78 -34.99 -22.52 -28.39
N MET A 79 -35.91 -23.46 -28.19
CA MET A 79 -36.42 -23.90 -26.90
C MET A 79 -36.38 -25.43 -26.85
N LYS A 80 -35.53 -26.00 -25.99
CA LYS A 80 -35.37 -27.44 -25.84
C LYS A 80 -35.86 -27.87 -24.46
N ALA A 81 -36.85 -28.76 -24.43
CA ALA A 81 -37.33 -29.39 -23.19
C ALA A 81 -36.46 -30.60 -22.83
N ASP A 82 -36.37 -30.93 -21.54
CA ASP A 82 -35.57 -32.04 -20.97
C ASP A 82 -36.01 -33.47 -21.39
N GLY A 83 -36.68 -33.63 -22.53
CA GLY A 83 -37.29 -34.89 -22.97
C GLY A 83 -37.33 -35.16 -24.48
N ASP A 84 -36.62 -34.42 -25.33
CA ASP A 84 -36.50 -34.74 -26.76
C ASP A 84 -35.23 -35.60 -27.03
N PRO A 85 -35.36 -36.88 -27.44
CA PRO A 85 -34.24 -37.80 -27.64
C PRO A 85 -33.48 -37.61 -28.97
N SER A 86 -33.62 -36.46 -29.63
CA SER A 86 -33.03 -36.25 -30.97
C SER A 86 -31.75 -35.41 -30.89
N ALA A 87 -30.61 -36.09 -31.04
CA ALA A 87 -29.24 -35.62 -31.27
C ALA A 87 -28.41 -35.14 -30.04
N PRO A 88 -27.13 -35.57 -29.93
CA PRO A 88 -26.31 -35.36 -28.75
C PRO A 88 -25.80 -33.93 -28.73
N ILE A 89 -26.15 -33.18 -27.69
CA ILE A 89 -25.44 -31.97 -27.31
C ILE A 89 -24.43 -32.41 -26.25
N GLY A 90 -23.15 -32.22 -26.55
CA GLY A 90 -22.06 -32.58 -25.66
C GLY A 90 -22.21 -31.91 -24.30
N GLY A 91 -22.15 -32.75 -23.25
CA GLY A 91 -21.71 -32.38 -21.92
C GLY A 91 -22.68 -31.57 -21.07
N ALA A 92 -23.75 -32.20 -20.57
CA ALA A 92 -24.31 -31.91 -19.23
C ALA A 92 -25.33 -32.99 -18.84
N THR A 93 -24.87 -34.09 -18.24
CA THR A 93 -25.74 -35.00 -17.49
C THR A 93 -25.89 -34.46 -16.08
N LEU A 94 -27.09 -34.02 -15.71
CA LEU A 94 -27.43 -33.66 -14.33
C LEU A 94 -27.94 -34.91 -13.59
N THR A 95 -27.06 -35.56 -12.83
CA THR A 95 -27.44 -36.55 -11.81
C THR A 95 -27.50 -35.88 -10.44
N ILE A 96 -28.67 -35.91 -9.81
CA ILE A 96 -28.81 -35.64 -8.37
C ILE A 96 -28.91 -36.98 -7.64
N GLY A 97 -27.95 -37.23 -6.76
CA GLY A 97 -28.11 -38.10 -5.59
C GLY A 97 -27.47 -39.50 -5.70
N GLU A 98 -26.18 -39.60 -5.39
CA GLU A 98 -25.65 -40.50 -4.35
C GLU A 98 -24.19 -40.08 -4.08
N SER A 99 -23.76 -40.22 -2.83
CA SER A 99 -22.43 -39.87 -2.33
C SER A 99 -21.28 -40.46 -3.16
N ASP A 100 -20.37 -39.61 -3.64
CA ASP A 100 -18.98 -40.01 -3.85
C ASP A 100 -18.03 -38.85 -3.56
N THR A 101 -17.20 -39.08 -2.56
CA THR A 101 -15.98 -38.35 -2.25
C THR A 101 -15.03 -38.33 -3.45
N SER A 102 -14.99 -37.22 -4.18
CA SER A 102 -13.82 -36.80 -4.95
C SER A 102 -13.84 -35.27 -5.11
N PRO A 103 -12.72 -34.55 -4.94
CA PRO A 103 -12.72 -33.10 -4.94
C PRO A 103 -12.89 -32.58 -6.37
N GLU A 104 -14.06 -32.02 -6.66
CA GLU A 104 -14.27 -31.22 -7.87
C GLU A 104 -13.40 -29.96 -7.73
N GLU A 105 -12.23 -29.96 -8.38
CA GLU A 105 -11.34 -28.80 -8.43
C GLU A 105 -12.05 -27.69 -9.22
N THR A 106 -12.50 -26.67 -8.47
CA THR A 106 -12.84 -25.35 -9.02
C THR A 106 -11.74 -24.90 -9.99
N PRO A 107 -12.08 -24.39 -11.19
CA PRO A 107 -11.07 -23.91 -12.13
C PRO A 107 -10.20 -22.89 -11.37
N PRO A 108 -8.85 -23.02 -11.41
CA PRO A 108 -7.98 -22.23 -10.57
C PRO A 108 -8.23 -20.76 -10.88
N GLN A 109 -8.89 -20.06 -9.96
CA GLN A 109 -9.07 -18.63 -10.07
C GLN A 109 -7.68 -18.04 -10.16
N SER A 110 -7.42 -17.41 -11.31
CA SER A 110 -6.09 -16.96 -11.67
C SER A 110 -5.69 -15.80 -10.75
N LEU A 111 -4.89 -16.10 -9.73
CA LEU A 111 -4.18 -15.13 -8.88
C LEU A 111 -3.13 -14.32 -9.67
N PHE A 112 -2.96 -14.59 -10.96
CA PHE A 112 -1.99 -13.96 -11.83
C PHE A 112 -2.02 -12.42 -11.78
N PRO A 113 -3.18 -11.73 -11.86
CA PRO A 113 -3.20 -10.26 -11.81
C PRO A 113 -2.64 -9.72 -10.50
N LEU A 114 -2.94 -10.38 -9.37
CA LEU A 114 -2.41 -10.00 -8.07
C LEU A 114 -0.91 -10.17 -7.98
N PHE A 115 -0.39 -11.34 -8.38
CA PHE A 115 1.06 -11.59 -8.38
C PHE A 115 1.79 -10.62 -9.32
N LEU A 116 1.17 -10.26 -10.44
CA LEU A 116 1.69 -9.25 -11.34
C LEU A 116 1.76 -7.89 -10.63
N ILE A 117 0.68 -7.43 -9.99
CA ILE A 117 0.67 -6.17 -9.22
C ILE A 117 1.77 -6.16 -8.15
N VAL A 118 1.82 -7.19 -7.30
CA VAL A 118 2.82 -7.30 -6.23
C VAL A 118 4.23 -7.33 -6.81
N GLY A 119 4.45 -8.06 -7.91
CA GLY A 119 5.73 -8.11 -8.61
C GLY A 119 6.17 -6.76 -9.17
N TYR A 120 5.25 -5.98 -9.75
CA TYR A 120 5.53 -4.61 -10.20
C TYR A 120 5.88 -3.69 -9.04
N ILE A 121 5.10 -3.71 -7.94
CA ILE A 121 5.37 -2.89 -6.75
C ILE A 121 6.73 -3.23 -6.13
N PHE A 122 7.04 -4.53 -6.03
CA PHE A 122 8.32 -5.00 -5.52
C PHE A 122 9.48 -4.56 -6.42
N THR A 123 9.33 -4.69 -7.74
CA THR A 123 10.34 -4.25 -8.71
C THR A 123 10.59 -2.75 -8.62
N VAL A 124 9.54 -1.93 -8.56
CA VAL A 124 9.66 -0.47 -8.39
C VAL A 124 10.35 -0.13 -7.07
N THR A 125 10.02 -0.83 -5.99
CA THR A 125 10.66 -0.64 -4.68
C THR A 125 12.16 -0.93 -4.74
N LEU A 126 12.57 -2.01 -5.44
CA LEU A 126 13.98 -2.32 -5.66
C LEU A 126 14.68 -1.27 -6.55
N LEU A 127 14.01 -0.80 -7.61
CA LEU A 127 14.56 0.24 -8.48
C LEU A 127 14.76 1.56 -7.72
N ILE A 128 13.86 1.92 -6.81
CA ILE A 128 14.01 3.09 -5.94
C ILE A 128 15.21 2.91 -4.99
N ALA A 129 15.31 1.74 -4.33
CA ALA A 129 16.45 1.43 -3.44
C ALA A 129 17.79 1.50 -4.21
N TRP A 130 17.82 0.97 -5.43
CA TRP A 130 18.98 1.03 -6.32
C TRP A 130 19.31 2.47 -6.73
N SER A 131 18.31 3.22 -7.24
CA SER A 131 18.50 4.59 -7.72
C SER A 131 19.04 5.51 -6.64
N ASN A 132 18.59 5.32 -5.41
CA ASN A 132 18.99 6.14 -4.27
C ASN A 132 20.22 5.57 -3.53
N SER A 133 20.78 4.44 -3.98
CA SER A 133 21.86 3.70 -3.31
C SER A 133 21.58 3.40 -1.83
N GLN A 134 20.31 3.32 -1.44
CA GLN A 134 19.84 3.16 -0.07
C GLN A 134 19.12 1.82 0.08
N TRP A 135 19.84 0.82 0.59
CA TRP A 135 19.33 -0.53 0.89
C TRP A 135 18.79 -0.60 2.32
N SER A 136 17.91 0.31 2.71
CA SER A 136 17.29 0.30 4.03
C SER A 136 15.96 -0.45 4.00
N MET A 137 15.81 -1.42 4.91
CA MET A 137 14.57 -2.20 5.04
C MET A 137 13.36 -1.31 5.32
N ASP A 138 13.55 -0.25 6.13
CA ASP A 138 12.51 0.73 6.43
C ASP A 138 12.04 1.52 5.19
N SER A 139 12.97 1.91 4.31
CA SER A 139 12.62 2.60 3.06
C SER A 139 11.90 1.64 2.12
N MET A 140 12.43 0.42 1.96
CA MET A 140 11.82 -0.58 1.09
C MET A 140 10.41 -0.96 1.54
N MET A 141 10.19 -1.21 2.84
CA MET A 141 8.86 -1.48 3.39
C MET A 141 7.91 -0.31 3.14
N ARG A 142 8.36 0.92 3.35
CA ARG A 142 7.55 2.13 3.15
C ARG A 142 7.09 2.29 1.70
N HIS A 143 8.01 2.15 0.74
CA HIS A 143 7.69 2.25 -0.68
C HIS A 143 6.81 1.09 -1.16
N PHE A 144 7.05 -0.11 -0.65
CA PHE A 144 6.19 -1.26 -0.93
C PHE A 144 4.76 -1.02 -0.42
N MET A 145 4.62 -0.57 0.83
CA MET A 145 3.31 -0.25 1.42
C MET A 145 2.62 0.91 0.71
N ALA A 146 3.37 1.93 0.29
CA ALA A 146 2.86 3.03 -0.53
C ALA A 146 2.26 2.53 -1.84
N GLY A 147 3.02 1.75 -2.61
CA GLY A 147 2.56 1.15 -3.86
C GLY A 147 1.35 0.26 -3.66
N PHE A 148 1.34 -0.56 -2.60
CA PHE A 148 0.21 -1.40 -2.25
C PHE A 148 -1.06 -0.59 -2.01
N PHE A 149 -1.03 0.39 -1.11
CA PHE A 149 -2.22 1.20 -0.80
C PHE A 149 -2.71 2.01 -2.01
N LEU A 150 -1.82 2.59 -2.81
CA LEU A 150 -2.20 3.37 -3.99
C LEU A 150 -2.90 2.51 -5.04
N VAL A 151 -2.34 1.33 -5.35
CA VAL A 151 -2.89 0.44 -6.37
C VAL A 151 -4.20 -0.20 -5.92
N PHE A 152 -4.30 -0.65 -4.67
CA PHE A 152 -5.54 -1.26 -4.16
C PHE A 152 -6.65 -0.23 -3.95
N SER A 153 -6.32 1.00 -3.58
CA SER A 153 -7.27 2.12 -3.57
C SER A 153 -7.82 2.38 -4.97
N PHE A 154 -6.95 2.41 -6.00
CA PHE A 154 -7.37 2.59 -7.39
C PHE A 154 -8.37 1.52 -7.83
N PHE A 155 -8.13 0.24 -7.56
CA PHE A 155 -9.09 -0.82 -7.91
C PHE A 155 -10.43 -0.67 -7.19
N LYS A 156 -10.43 -0.17 -5.95
CA LYS A 156 -11.66 0.13 -5.21
C LYS A 156 -12.43 1.29 -5.83
N PHE A 157 -11.76 2.25 -6.46
CA PHE A 157 -12.42 3.33 -7.19
C PHE A 157 -13.04 2.89 -8.52
N LEU A 158 -12.49 1.88 -9.20
CA LEU A 158 -13.05 1.37 -10.45
C LEU A 158 -14.47 0.82 -10.29
N ASP A 159 -14.78 0.24 -9.14
CA ASP A 159 -16.12 -0.24 -8.78
C ASP A 159 -16.45 0.14 -7.33
N ALA A 160 -16.49 1.45 -7.05
CA ALA A 160 -16.78 1.96 -5.71
C ALA A 160 -18.12 1.46 -5.13
N PRO A 161 -19.24 1.39 -5.89
CA PRO A 161 -20.49 0.84 -5.37
C PRO A 161 -20.39 -0.66 -5.06
N GLY A 162 -19.77 -1.45 -5.96
CA GLY A 162 -19.55 -2.88 -5.75
C GLY A 162 -18.67 -3.13 -4.51
N PHE A 163 -17.55 -2.42 -4.40
CA PHE A 163 -16.68 -2.44 -3.23
C PHE A 163 -17.44 -2.09 -1.95
N ALA A 164 -18.18 -0.97 -1.93
CA ALA A 164 -18.86 -0.51 -0.72
C ALA A 164 -19.91 -1.53 -0.22
N SER A 165 -20.57 -2.23 -1.14
CA SER A 165 -21.53 -3.30 -0.83
C SER A 165 -20.85 -4.55 -0.27
N ALA A 166 -19.74 -4.99 -0.87
CA ALA A 166 -18.99 -6.16 -0.47
C ALA A 166 -18.25 -5.94 0.86
N PHE A 167 -17.58 -4.80 1.02
CA PHE A 167 -16.78 -4.45 2.20
C PHE A 167 -17.61 -4.42 3.48
N LYS A 168 -18.85 -3.89 3.40
CA LYS A 168 -19.80 -3.87 4.52
C LYS A 168 -20.18 -5.28 5.04
N MET A 169 -20.05 -6.32 4.23
CA MET A 169 -20.43 -7.68 4.63
C MET A 169 -19.44 -8.31 5.62
N TYR A 170 -18.16 -7.94 5.58
CA TYR A 170 -17.12 -8.57 6.41
C TYR A 170 -16.39 -7.59 7.33
N ASP A 171 -16.18 -6.33 6.94
CA ASP A 171 -15.43 -5.37 7.75
C ASP A 171 -16.22 -4.93 9.00
N PRO A 172 -15.65 -5.04 10.23
CA PRO A 172 -16.37 -4.70 11.45
C PRO A 172 -16.70 -3.21 11.56
N LEU A 173 -15.82 -2.34 11.04
CA LEU A 173 -15.97 -0.89 11.12
C LEU A 173 -17.03 -0.41 10.11
N ALA A 174 -17.07 -1.01 8.93
CA ALA A 174 -18.11 -0.77 7.91
C ALA A 174 -19.50 -1.23 8.34
N LYS A 175 -19.59 -2.25 9.20
CA LYS A 175 -20.86 -2.67 9.82
C LYS A 175 -21.33 -1.68 10.88
N ALA A 176 -20.40 -1.12 11.65
CA ALA A 176 -20.70 -0.23 12.76
C ALA A 176 -20.98 1.22 12.32
N ILE A 177 -20.25 1.74 11.33
CA ILE A 177 -20.29 3.15 10.94
C ILE A 177 -20.94 3.29 9.55
N PRO A 178 -22.12 3.95 9.45
CA PRO A 178 -22.75 4.25 8.17
C PRO A 178 -21.82 5.10 7.29
N GLY A 179 -21.65 4.69 6.02
CA GLY A 179 -20.83 5.42 5.05
C GLY A 179 -19.33 5.11 5.11
N TRP A 180 -18.83 4.40 6.13
CA TRP A 180 -17.40 4.03 6.21
C TRP A 180 -16.91 3.27 4.97
N SER A 181 -17.75 2.41 4.39
CA SER A 181 -17.41 1.66 3.17
C SER A 181 -17.20 2.53 1.92
N TRP A 182 -17.77 3.74 1.89
CA TRP A 182 -17.54 4.71 0.82
C TRP A 182 -16.32 5.60 1.08
N VAL A 183 -15.96 5.80 2.35
CA VAL A 183 -14.82 6.61 2.77
C VAL A 183 -13.51 5.81 2.70
N TYR A 184 -13.55 4.50 2.94
CA TYR A 184 -12.37 3.65 3.03
C TYR A 184 -11.42 3.70 1.82
N PRO A 185 -11.88 3.75 0.54
CA PRO A 185 -10.97 3.89 -0.61
C PRO A 185 -10.11 5.16 -0.52
N TYR A 186 -10.66 6.26 0.00
CA TYR A 186 -9.93 7.50 0.24
C TYR A 186 -8.94 7.38 1.39
N VAL A 187 -9.28 6.64 2.45
CA VAL A 187 -8.36 6.36 3.56
C VAL A 187 -7.13 5.62 3.06
N GLU A 188 -7.30 4.61 2.20
CA GLU A 188 -6.17 3.92 1.59
C GLU A 188 -5.38 4.80 0.65
N LEU A 189 -6.02 5.65 -0.16
CA LEU A 189 -5.33 6.62 -1.00
C LEU A 189 -4.44 7.54 -0.14
N ILE A 190 -5.00 8.08 0.95
CA ILE A 190 -4.29 8.97 1.88
C ILE A 190 -3.13 8.20 2.55
N LEU A 191 -3.33 6.96 2.98
CA LEU A 191 -2.25 6.14 3.54
C LEU A 191 -1.15 5.89 2.51
N GLY A 192 -1.50 5.55 1.27
CA GLY A 192 -0.54 5.35 0.19
C GLY A 192 0.30 6.60 -0.08
N VAL A 193 -0.35 7.77 -0.16
CA VAL A 193 0.33 9.06 -0.29
C VAL A 193 1.18 9.37 0.95
N ALA A 194 0.68 9.12 2.16
CA ALA A 194 1.42 9.36 3.40
C ALA A 194 2.67 8.47 3.51
N TYR A 195 2.59 7.20 3.09
CA TYR A 195 3.74 6.32 3.00
C TYR A 195 4.74 6.81 1.94
N MET A 196 4.26 7.21 0.76
CA MET A 196 5.12 7.74 -0.31
C MET A 196 5.86 9.01 0.12
N MET A 197 5.15 9.95 0.75
CA MET A 197 5.70 11.22 1.23
C MET A 197 6.41 11.11 2.58
N SER A 198 6.43 9.92 3.19
CA SER A 198 6.93 9.74 4.55
C SER A 198 6.29 10.67 5.59
N TRP A 199 5.01 11.02 5.39
CA TRP A 199 4.27 11.93 6.26
C TRP A 199 3.95 11.24 7.59
N GLN A 200 4.55 11.75 8.66
CA GLN A 200 4.40 11.28 10.05
C GLN A 200 4.41 9.74 10.19
N PRO A 201 5.56 9.07 9.98
CA PRO A 201 5.65 7.62 9.87
C PRO A 201 5.09 6.85 11.07
N ARG A 202 5.26 7.39 12.29
CA ARG A 202 4.71 6.78 13.50
C ARG A 202 3.17 6.76 13.50
N ALA A 203 2.53 7.88 13.19
CA ALA A 203 1.07 7.94 13.16
C ALA A 203 0.51 7.11 12.01
N THR A 204 1.13 7.20 10.82
CA THR A 204 0.74 6.43 9.63
C THR A 204 0.83 4.93 9.87
N ASN A 205 1.90 4.45 10.53
CA ASN A 205 2.02 3.04 10.90
C ASN A 205 1.03 2.61 11.99
N VAL A 206 0.73 3.46 12.99
CA VAL A 206 -0.29 3.15 14.01
C VAL A 206 -1.66 3.02 13.36
N VAL A 207 -2.05 3.98 12.52
CA VAL A 207 -3.33 3.96 11.81
C VAL A 207 -3.42 2.73 10.92
N THR A 208 -2.36 2.43 10.15
CA THR A 208 -2.30 1.25 9.30
C THR A 208 -2.42 -0.04 10.10
N LEU A 209 -1.67 -0.18 11.19
CA LEU A 209 -1.74 -1.35 12.05
C LEU A 209 -3.15 -1.57 12.59
N VAL A 210 -3.81 -0.51 13.07
CA VAL A 210 -5.19 -0.58 13.57
C VAL A 210 -6.16 -0.98 12.46
N LEU A 211 -6.13 -0.30 11.31
CA LEU A 211 -7.05 -0.55 10.22
C LEU A 211 -6.87 -1.96 9.62
N MET A 212 -5.63 -2.36 9.36
CA MET A 212 -5.32 -3.68 8.82
C MET A 212 -5.67 -4.80 9.82
N SER A 213 -5.47 -4.57 11.12
CA SER A 213 -5.85 -5.55 12.15
C SER A 213 -7.37 -5.69 12.26
N VAL A 214 -8.11 -4.59 12.30
CA VAL A 214 -9.58 -4.61 12.37
C VAL A 214 -10.18 -5.28 11.12
N GLY A 215 -9.71 -4.89 9.92
CA GLY A 215 -10.12 -5.51 8.67
C GLY A 215 -9.75 -6.99 8.59
N GLY A 216 -8.54 -7.35 9.02
CA GLY A 216 -8.05 -8.73 9.11
C GLY A 216 -8.90 -9.60 10.03
N VAL A 217 -9.30 -9.08 11.21
CA VAL A 217 -10.23 -9.78 12.11
C VAL A 217 -11.59 -10.00 11.46
N GLY A 218 -12.12 -9.02 10.73
CA GLY A 218 -13.38 -9.16 9.99
C GLY A 218 -13.34 -10.26 8.92
N VAL A 219 -12.27 -10.29 8.13
CA VAL A 219 -12.03 -11.32 7.10
C VAL A 219 -11.84 -12.70 7.75
N LEU A 220 -11.06 -12.78 8.83
CA LEU A 220 -10.84 -14.02 9.58
C LEU A 220 -12.16 -14.56 10.15
N GLN A 221 -12.99 -13.72 10.74
CA GLN A 221 -14.32 -14.10 11.22
C GLN A 221 -15.22 -14.58 10.07
N SER A 222 -15.17 -13.92 8.91
CA SER A 222 -15.94 -14.32 7.73
C SER A 222 -15.54 -15.70 7.20
N LEU A 223 -14.22 -15.98 7.16
CA LEU A 223 -13.66 -17.30 6.82
C LEU A 223 -14.11 -18.39 7.78
N LEU A 224 -14.00 -18.12 9.09
CA LEU A 224 -14.35 -19.08 10.14
C LEU A 224 -15.84 -19.41 10.15
N GLN A 225 -16.69 -18.44 9.77
CA GLN A 225 -18.14 -18.63 9.72
C GLN A 225 -18.62 -19.37 8.45
N LYS A 226 -17.71 -19.80 7.56
CA LYS A 226 -18.02 -20.49 6.29
C LYS A 226 -19.20 -19.84 5.52
N ARG A 227 -19.33 -18.52 5.61
CA ARG A 227 -20.44 -17.82 4.95
C ARG A 227 -20.17 -17.86 3.45
N THR A 228 -20.91 -18.70 2.74
CA THR A 228 -20.96 -18.69 1.28
C THR A 228 -21.68 -17.41 0.84
N ILE A 229 -20.91 -16.33 0.66
CA ILE A 229 -21.46 -15.11 0.06
C ILE A 229 -21.75 -15.43 -1.40
N ARG A 230 -23.03 -15.54 -1.74
CA ARG A 230 -23.48 -15.53 -3.14
C ARG A 230 -23.03 -14.20 -3.74
N CYS A 231 -22.13 -14.28 -4.71
CA CYS A 231 -21.54 -13.11 -5.36
C CYS A 231 -22.57 -12.44 -6.24
N ALA A 232 -23.03 -11.27 -5.79
CA ALA A 232 -23.30 -10.16 -6.68
C ALA A 232 -22.15 -9.15 -6.46
N CYS A 233 -21.70 -8.50 -7.53
CA CYS A 233 -20.96 -7.23 -7.48
C CYS A 233 -19.44 -7.27 -7.19
N LEU A 234 -18.69 -8.20 -7.78
CA LEU A 234 -17.30 -7.92 -8.12
C LEU A 234 -17.27 -7.66 -9.62
N GLY A 235 -17.14 -6.39 -10.02
CA GLY A 235 -17.09 -5.98 -11.41
C GLY A 235 -16.24 -6.90 -12.29
N THR A 236 -16.62 -6.99 -13.55
CA THR A 236 -16.15 -7.88 -14.62
C THR A 236 -14.66 -7.81 -14.97
N ALA A 237 -13.80 -7.23 -14.13
CA ALA A 237 -12.38 -7.05 -14.40
C ALA A 237 -11.49 -8.12 -13.72
N LEU A 238 -11.79 -8.58 -12.50
CA LEU A 238 -10.86 -9.45 -11.73
C LEU A 238 -11.59 -10.40 -10.76
N ASN A 239 -11.86 -11.64 -11.18
CA ASN A 239 -12.53 -12.68 -10.39
C ASN A 239 -11.53 -13.41 -9.45
N LEU A 240 -11.16 -12.78 -8.33
CA LEU A 240 -10.23 -13.35 -7.34
C LEU A 240 -10.98 -13.93 -6.12
N PRO A 241 -10.57 -15.07 -5.54
CA PRO A 241 -11.06 -15.57 -4.25
C PRO A 241 -10.54 -14.64 -3.16
N MET A 242 -11.27 -13.56 -2.93
CA MET A 242 -10.79 -12.48 -2.09
C MET A 242 -10.49 -12.92 -0.65
N THR A 243 -11.09 -14.00 -0.14
CA THR A 243 -11.11 -14.19 1.31
C THR A 243 -9.78 -14.68 1.93
N LYS A 244 -9.05 -15.63 1.33
CA LYS A 244 -7.76 -16.10 1.90
C LYS A 244 -6.62 -15.14 1.59
N VAL A 245 -6.63 -14.58 0.39
CA VAL A 245 -5.62 -13.65 -0.10
C VAL A 245 -5.66 -12.33 0.67
N THR A 246 -6.85 -11.75 0.86
CA THR A 246 -7.00 -10.50 1.63
C THR A 246 -6.52 -10.66 3.07
N LEU A 247 -6.65 -11.86 3.66
CA LEU A 247 -6.11 -12.12 5.01
C LEU A 247 -4.58 -12.05 5.02
N VAL A 248 -3.92 -12.62 4.01
CA VAL A 248 -2.46 -12.53 3.87
C VAL A 248 -2.04 -11.10 3.61
N GLU A 249 -2.72 -10.38 2.72
CA GLU A 249 -2.46 -8.97 2.43
C GLU A 249 -2.56 -8.10 3.70
N ASN A 250 -3.72 -8.08 4.38
CA ASN A 250 -3.90 -7.33 5.63
C ASN A 250 -2.90 -7.75 6.71
N GLY A 251 -2.62 -9.05 6.81
CA GLY A 251 -1.63 -9.58 7.75
C GLY A 251 -0.21 -9.09 7.47
N THR A 252 0.22 -9.11 6.21
CA THR A 252 1.54 -8.62 5.81
C THR A 252 1.69 -7.12 6.04
N MET A 253 0.67 -6.33 5.68
CA MET A 253 0.67 -4.88 5.89
C MET A 253 0.66 -4.52 7.39
N ALA A 254 -0.12 -5.23 8.20
CA ALA A 254 -0.09 -5.10 9.66
C ALA A 254 1.27 -5.49 10.25
N ALA A 255 1.88 -6.58 9.78
CA ALA A 255 3.19 -7.04 10.24
C ALA A 255 4.30 -6.04 9.89
N MET A 256 4.31 -5.49 8.67
CA MET A 256 5.23 -4.44 8.27
C MET A 256 5.05 -3.19 9.12
N ALA A 257 3.82 -2.72 9.32
CA ALA A 257 3.53 -1.58 10.19
C ALA A 257 3.99 -1.82 11.64
N ALA A 258 3.74 -3.00 12.19
CA ALA A 258 4.17 -3.38 13.53
C ALA A 258 5.70 -3.45 13.64
N PHE A 259 6.39 -4.00 12.63
CA PHE A 259 7.85 -4.03 12.57
C PHE A 259 8.44 -2.62 12.54
N MET A 260 7.89 -1.74 11.70
CA MET A 260 8.32 -0.34 11.62
C MET A 260 8.04 0.46 12.91
N LEU A 261 7.03 0.06 13.70
CA LEU A 261 6.77 0.64 15.03
C LEU A 261 7.70 0.06 16.11
N ALA A 262 7.96 -1.25 16.06
CA ALA A 262 8.85 -1.95 16.99
C ALA A 262 10.32 -1.56 16.78
N GLY A 263 10.71 -1.20 15.55
CA GLY A 263 12.03 -0.65 15.19
C GLY A 263 12.36 0.69 15.86
N CYS A 264 11.47 1.27 16.66
CA CYS A 264 11.69 2.45 17.50
C CYS A 264 11.63 2.18 19.02
N ALA A 265 11.95 0.96 19.45
CA ALA A 265 12.23 0.65 20.87
C ALA A 265 13.72 0.31 21.07
N GLY A 266 14.62 1.16 20.56
CA GLY A 266 16.00 1.24 21.08
C GLY A 266 15.97 1.89 22.47
N PRO A 267 16.84 1.49 23.42
CA PRO A 267 16.78 1.97 24.79
C PRO A 267 16.84 3.50 24.83
N SER A 268 15.75 4.10 25.32
CA SER A 268 15.73 5.47 25.79
C SER A 268 16.71 5.59 26.96
N GLN A 269 17.92 6.09 26.69
CA GLN A 269 18.81 6.57 27.74
C GLN A 269 18.79 8.10 27.75
N SER A 270 18.38 8.63 28.90
CA SER A 270 18.33 10.04 29.23
C SER A 270 19.71 10.62 29.54
N THR A 271 19.89 11.87 29.12
CA THR A 271 20.83 12.92 29.60
C THR A 271 22.33 12.80 29.31
N SER A 272 22.72 13.26 28.11
CA SER A 272 23.86 14.15 27.75
C SER A 272 23.99 14.12 26.22
N TYR A 273 23.91 15.28 25.53
CA TYR A 273 23.78 15.46 24.06
C TYR A 273 23.70 14.16 23.23
N PRO A 274 22.64 13.36 23.38
CA PRO A 274 22.69 11.95 23.01
C PRO A 274 22.70 11.78 21.50
N LEU A 275 22.17 12.78 20.78
CA LEU A 275 22.14 12.81 19.33
C LEU A 275 23.48 13.20 18.70
N LEU A 276 24.34 13.91 19.44
CA LEU A 276 25.72 14.20 19.03
C LEU A 276 26.72 13.19 19.63
N GLY A 277 26.25 12.28 20.48
CA GLY A 277 27.07 11.29 21.17
C GLY A 277 28.10 11.91 22.12
N ILE A 278 27.86 13.08 22.71
CA ILE A 278 28.83 13.76 23.60
C ILE A 278 28.44 13.55 25.06
N ASP A 279 29.11 12.60 25.73
CA ASP A 279 28.93 12.33 27.17
C ASP A 279 29.78 13.26 28.05
N ASN A 280 30.96 13.67 27.57
CA ASN A 280 31.86 14.58 28.27
C ASN A 280 32.66 15.46 27.28
N VAL A 281 32.43 16.77 27.33
CA VAL A 281 33.02 17.75 26.41
C VAL A 281 34.52 17.90 26.58
N THR A 282 35.06 17.61 27.77
CA THR A 282 36.49 17.82 28.07
C THR A 282 37.44 16.87 27.33
N SER A 283 36.93 15.75 26.83
CA SER A 283 37.70 14.71 26.14
C SER A 283 37.55 14.72 24.61
N VAL A 284 36.92 15.76 24.07
CA VAL A 284 36.48 15.82 22.67
C VAL A 284 37.11 17.02 21.96
N GLN A 285 37.65 16.80 20.77
CA GLN A 285 37.98 17.88 19.84
C GLN A 285 36.80 18.10 18.89
N LEU A 286 36.31 19.33 18.87
CA LEU A 286 35.17 19.72 18.04
C LEU A 286 35.65 20.64 16.92
N THR A 287 35.22 20.35 15.70
CA THR A 287 35.49 21.20 14.53
C THR A 287 34.18 21.42 13.78
N ILE A 288 33.88 22.67 13.42
CA ILE A 288 32.78 23.00 12.52
C ILE A 288 33.34 23.31 11.14
N LEU A 289 32.64 22.89 10.09
CA LEU A 289 33.06 23.04 8.71
C LEU A 289 31.96 23.69 7.88
N ALA A 290 32.39 24.50 6.92
CA ALA A 290 31.54 24.96 5.81
C ALA A 290 31.81 24.06 4.61
N LEU A 291 30.75 23.58 3.97
CA LEU A 291 30.82 22.70 2.80
C LEU A 291 30.26 23.39 1.57
N ASP A 292 30.81 23.07 0.41
CA ASP A 292 30.20 23.43 -0.88
C ASP A 292 29.09 22.44 -1.22
N GLY A 293 27.85 22.78 -0.84
CA GLY A 293 26.66 21.99 -1.17
C GLY A 293 26.20 22.09 -2.63
N ASP A 294 26.78 22.99 -3.44
CA ASP A 294 26.39 23.16 -4.85
C ASP A 294 27.16 22.20 -5.77
N THR A 295 28.35 21.76 -5.34
CA THR A 295 29.17 20.78 -6.06
C THR A 295 28.78 19.36 -5.63
N TYR A 296 27.92 18.72 -6.42
CA TYR A 296 27.47 17.34 -6.15
C TYR A 296 28.66 16.37 -6.23
N PRO A 297 28.80 15.41 -5.28
CA PRO A 297 29.83 14.38 -5.37
C PRO A 297 29.51 13.45 -6.54
N THR A 298 30.03 13.74 -7.73
CA THR A 298 29.85 12.85 -8.88
C THR A 298 30.79 11.65 -8.75
N VAL A 299 30.27 10.45 -8.99
CA VAL A 299 31.06 9.20 -9.04
C VAL A 299 32.15 9.26 -10.14
N TYR A 300 32.01 10.18 -11.11
CA TYR A 300 32.96 10.38 -12.21
C TYR A 300 34.09 11.38 -11.91
N SER A 301 34.04 12.11 -10.81
CA SER A 301 35.12 13.03 -10.39
C SER A 301 36.16 12.39 -9.46
N ALA A 302 36.25 11.05 -9.45
CA ALA A 302 37.40 10.33 -8.90
C ALA A 302 38.64 10.39 -9.82
N GLY A 303 38.52 11.00 -11.01
CA GLY A 303 39.59 11.17 -11.98
C GLY A 303 40.18 12.58 -12.09
N ASP A 304 39.53 13.59 -11.52
CA ASP A 304 40.04 14.96 -11.40
C ASP A 304 40.19 15.27 -9.90
N ASP A 305 41.15 14.59 -9.27
CA ASP A 305 41.74 15.10 -8.03
C ASP A 305 42.44 16.41 -8.38
N ALA A 306 41.71 17.53 -8.28
CA ALA A 306 42.35 18.82 -8.10
C ALA A 306 43.23 18.68 -6.85
N VAL A 307 44.53 18.49 -7.09
CA VAL A 307 45.54 18.21 -6.09
C VAL A 307 45.45 19.28 -4.98
N GLY A 308 44.90 18.91 -3.83
CA GLY A 308 44.88 19.75 -2.63
C GLY A 308 43.51 20.19 -2.09
N GLU A 309 42.36 19.82 -2.69
CA GLU A 309 41.06 20.14 -2.09
C GLU A 309 40.64 19.12 -1.01
N GLU A 310 40.56 19.55 0.25
CA GLU A 310 40.01 18.75 1.34
C GLU A 310 38.52 18.49 1.08
N ARG A 311 38.10 17.22 1.11
CA ARG A 311 36.70 16.79 0.94
C ARG A 311 36.22 16.04 2.17
N LEU A 312 34.97 16.28 2.55
CA LEU A 312 34.26 15.58 3.62
C LEU A 312 33.14 14.72 3.03
N HIS A 313 33.34 13.39 3.02
CA HIS A 313 32.43 12.42 2.38
C HIS A 313 32.00 12.80 0.95
N GLY A 314 32.94 13.33 0.17
CA GLY A 314 32.73 13.75 -1.22
C GLY A 314 32.38 15.23 -1.40
N TRP A 315 32.05 15.96 -0.34
CA TRP A 315 31.73 17.40 -0.41
C TRP A 315 32.99 18.26 -0.22
N PRO A 316 33.28 19.24 -1.08
CA PRO A 316 34.41 20.15 -0.88
C PRO A 316 34.28 20.93 0.43
N VAL A 317 35.36 20.99 1.21
CA VAL A 317 35.44 21.77 2.45
C VAL A 317 35.87 23.20 2.10
N LEU A 318 34.99 24.16 2.31
CA LEU A 318 35.27 25.59 2.09
C LEU A 318 36.01 26.21 3.28
N GLN A 319 35.68 25.77 4.49
CA GLN A 319 36.27 26.29 5.72
C GLN A 319 36.26 25.21 6.80
N SER A 320 37.32 25.12 7.59
CA SER A 320 37.43 24.25 8.77
C SER A 320 37.77 25.11 9.98
N CYS A 321 37.02 24.94 11.07
CA CYS A 321 37.16 25.75 12.26
C CYS A 321 37.17 24.87 13.53
N PRO A 322 38.34 24.64 14.15
CA PRO A 322 38.39 23.98 15.45
C PRO A 322 37.77 24.91 16.51
N LEU A 323 36.86 24.35 17.30
CA LEU A 323 36.18 25.07 18.36
C LEU A 323 36.87 24.83 19.70
N GLU A 324 37.29 25.91 20.34
CA GLU A 324 37.72 25.87 21.74
C GLU A 324 36.55 25.47 22.65
N GLN A 325 36.83 24.81 23.77
CA GLN A 325 35.83 24.42 24.78
C GLN A 325 35.41 25.63 25.63
N ASN A 326 34.84 26.65 24.98
CA ASN A 326 34.37 27.88 25.62
C ASN A 326 32.83 27.95 25.66
N ALA A 327 32.29 28.94 26.37
CA ALA A 327 30.85 29.10 26.55
C ALA A 327 30.08 29.30 25.23
N GLN A 328 30.73 29.80 24.17
CA GLN A 328 30.10 30.00 22.86
C GLN A 328 29.96 28.68 22.09
N SER A 329 31.02 27.87 22.04
CA SER A 329 30.99 26.52 21.45
C SER A 329 29.95 25.63 22.13
N MET A 330 29.82 25.75 23.45
CA MET A 330 28.79 25.05 24.21
C MET A 330 27.36 25.49 23.88
N ARG A 331 27.14 26.78 23.60
CA ARG A 331 25.84 27.29 23.15
C ARG A 331 25.49 26.77 21.77
N LEU A 332 26.47 26.73 20.85
CA LEU A 332 26.29 26.18 19.50
C LEU A 332 25.91 24.70 19.56
N LEU A 333 26.70 23.87 20.24
CA LEU A 333 26.42 22.44 20.43
C LEU A 333 25.02 22.21 21.03
N LYS A 334 24.65 23.02 22.02
CA LYS A 334 23.33 22.92 22.65
C LYS A 334 22.19 23.25 21.70
N SER A 335 22.37 24.28 20.88
CA SER A 335 21.38 24.64 19.87
C SER A 335 21.21 23.53 18.85
N ILE A 336 22.32 23.01 18.29
CA ILE A 336 22.26 21.96 17.27
C ILE A 336 21.62 20.68 17.81
N ASN A 337 22.02 20.24 19.02
CA ASN A 337 21.39 19.06 19.61
C ASN A 337 19.90 19.28 19.90
N ALA A 338 19.49 20.51 20.23
CA ALA A 338 18.08 20.84 20.40
C ALA A 338 17.33 20.77 19.07
N ASP A 339 17.87 21.32 18.00
CA ASP A 339 17.27 21.29 16.66
C ASP A 339 17.13 19.87 16.11
N MET A 340 18.18 19.05 16.28
CA MET A 340 18.14 17.66 15.81
C MET A 340 17.18 16.81 16.67
N ALA A 341 17.03 17.14 17.96
CA ALA A 341 16.05 16.48 18.84
C ALA A 341 14.61 16.92 18.52
N GLN A 342 14.42 18.19 18.18
CA GLN A 342 13.14 18.76 17.76
C GLN A 342 12.70 18.19 16.41
N GLY A 343 13.68 18.03 15.51
CA GLY A 343 13.46 17.57 14.15
C GLY A 343 12.67 18.56 13.29
N TYR A 344 12.57 18.24 12.00
CA TYR A 344 11.72 18.98 11.09
C TYR A 344 10.29 18.45 11.11
N LYS A 345 9.32 19.36 11.22
CA LYS A 345 7.89 19.03 11.25
C LYS A 345 7.18 19.20 9.91
N GLY A 346 7.89 19.70 8.89
CA GLY A 346 7.35 19.91 7.54
C GLY A 346 7.54 18.69 6.63
N ILE A 347 7.27 18.89 5.34
CA ILE A 347 7.40 17.83 4.32
C ILE A 347 8.89 17.57 4.07
N PRO A 348 9.40 16.35 4.31
CA PRO A 348 10.80 16.04 4.04
C PRO A 348 11.08 16.20 2.54
N VAL A 349 12.17 16.89 2.21
CA VAL A 349 12.63 17.06 0.82
C VAL A 349 13.87 16.21 0.61
N ASP A 350 13.89 15.45 -0.50
CA ASP A 350 14.95 14.48 -0.82
C ASP A 350 16.28 15.12 -1.25
N CYS A 351 16.29 16.44 -1.47
CA CYS A 351 17.52 17.17 -1.73
C CYS A 351 18.43 17.08 -0.50
N PHE A 352 19.71 16.76 -0.68
CA PHE A 352 20.70 16.85 0.38
C PHE A 352 21.95 17.56 -0.13
N GLN A 353 21.96 18.88 0.04
CA GLN A 353 23.07 19.79 -0.29
C GLN A 353 23.64 20.37 1.02
N PRO A 354 24.49 19.62 1.73
CA PRO A 354 25.00 20.03 3.02
C PRO A 354 25.94 21.23 2.84
N ARG A 355 25.69 22.28 3.63
CA ARG A 355 26.56 23.48 3.69
C ARG A 355 27.27 23.62 5.03
N HIS A 356 26.86 22.84 6.02
CA HIS A 356 27.40 22.86 7.37
C HIS A 356 27.77 21.44 7.76
N ALA A 357 28.89 21.28 8.48
CA ALA A 357 29.24 20.01 9.06
C ALA A 357 29.92 20.15 10.41
N ILE A 358 29.81 19.12 11.24
CA ILE A 358 30.41 19.05 12.57
C ILE A 358 31.24 17.78 12.64
N ARG A 359 32.52 17.92 12.95
CA ARG A 359 33.43 16.82 13.23
C ARG A 359 33.70 16.78 14.72
N ILE A 360 33.45 15.61 15.31
CA ILE A 360 33.61 15.30 16.72
C ILE A 360 34.66 14.20 16.81
N SER A 361 35.88 14.56 17.20
CA SER A 361 36.98 13.60 17.37
C SER A 361 37.12 13.24 18.84
N LYS A 362 36.93 11.96 19.14
CA LYS A 362 37.28 11.33 20.42
C LYS A 362 38.57 10.51 20.24
N PRO A 363 39.22 10.05 21.33
CA PRO A 363 40.41 9.19 21.22
C PRO A 363 40.18 7.91 20.41
N ASP A 364 38.99 7.30 20.53
CA ASP A 364 38.67 5.99 19.96
C ASP A 364 37.58 6.03 18.86
N SER A 365 37.08 7.21 18.49
CA SER A 365 36.04 7.35 17.46
C SER A 365 36.01 8.74 16.83
N LEU A 366 35.68 8.79 15.54
CA LEU A 366 35.43 9.99 14.78
C LEU A 366 33.94 10.01 14.38
N THR A 367 33.22 11.07 14.75
CA THR A 367 31.82 11.25 14.35
C THR A 367 31.65 12.54 13.56
N GLU A 368 31.04 12.46 12.38
CA GLU A 368 30.89 13.57 11.45
C GLU A 368 29.41 13.73 11.08
N TYR A 369 28.85 14.91 11.35
CA TYR A 369 27.49 15.28 10.99
C TYR A 369 27.51 16.23 9.81
N LEU A 370 26.84 15.87 8.72
CA LEU A 370 26.61 16.77 7.57
C LEU A 370 25.20 17.32 7.70
N ILE A 371 25.02 18.63 7.61
CA ILE A 371 23.77 19.32 7.92
C ILE A 371 23.35 20.19 6.73
N CYS A 372 22.10 20.02 6.31
CA CYS A 372 21.45 20.79 5.27
C CYS A 372 20.17 21.43 5.85
N TYR A 373 20.26 22.69 6.26
CA TYR A 373 19.12 23.43 6.80
C TYR A 373 18.06 23.75 5.74
N GLN A 374 18.43 23.85 4.46
CA GLN A 374 17.47 24.07 3.36
C GLN A 374 16.51 22.90 3.19
N CYS A 375 17.03 21.68 3.38
CA CYS A 375 16.28 20.44 3.27
C CYS A 375 15.88 19.86 4.63
N HIS A 376 16.23 20.56 5.71
CA HIS A 376 15.99 20.17 7.09
C HIS A 376 16.41 18.74 7.44
N ASN A 377 17.53 18.30 6.86
CA ASN A 377 18.07 16.95 6.98
C ASN A 377 19.52 17.00 7.47
N TYR A 378 19.96 15.95 8.15
CA TYR A 378 21.38 15.72 8.45
C TYR A 378 21.78 14.27 8.24
N GLN A 379 23.05 14.01 7.90
CA GLN A 379 23.64 12.67 7.85
C GLN A 379 24.66 12.52 8.99
N CYS A 380 24.78 11.31 9.54
CA CYS A 380 25.75 10.99 10.58
C CYS A 380 26.69 9.88 10.10
N TRP A 381 27.99 10.16 10.15
CA TRP A 381 29.06 9.26 9.79
C TRP A 381 29.88 8.96 11.04
N VAL A 382 30.19 7.68 11.26
CA VAL A 382 31.06 7.23 12.35
C VAL A 382 32.20 6.43 11.73
N ASP A 383 33.43 6.85 12.01
CA ASP A 383 34.66 6.23 11.52
C ASP A 383 34.64 6.03 9.99
N GLY A 384 34.16 7.04 9.26
CA GLY A 384 34.06 7.05 7.81
C GLY A 384 32.90 6.23 7.22
N SER A 385 32.11 5.55 8.06
CA SER A 385 30.93 4.79 7.64
C SER A 385 29.65 5.56 7.95
N LEU A 386 28.75 5.67 6.97
CA LEU A 386 27.43 6.26 7.21
C LEU A 386 26.66 5.34 8.15
N VAL A 387 26.27 5.86 9.32
CA VAL A 387 25.54 5.06 10.32
C VAL A 387 24.11 4.86 9.84
N SER A 388 23.85 3.71 9.23
CA SER A 388 22.53 3.26 8.83
C SER A 388 21.70 2.86 10.05
N GLY A 389 20.72 3.68 10.42
CA GLY A 389 19.84 3.45 11.57
C GLY A 389 18.72 4.49 11.76
N ALA A 390 18.82 5.62 11.08
CA ALA A 390 17.71 6.51 10.76
C ALA A 390 17.96 6.98 9.33
N GLY A 391 16.94 7.46 8.61
CA GLY A 391 17.19 8.30 7.44
C GLY A 391 18.04 9.52 7.84
N PRO A 392 18.29 10.49 6.93
CA PRO A 392 18.76 11.76 7.42
C PRO A 392 17.80 12.22 8.53
N GLY A 393 18.33 12.47 9.72
CA GLY A 393 17.46 12.91 10.80
C GLY A 393 16.93 14.29 10.45
N GLY A 394 15.71 14.59 10.87
CA GLY A 394 15.18 15.94 10.73
C GLY A 394 15.98 16.90 11.61
N ILE A 395 16.23 18.12 11.14
CA ILE A 395 16.79 19.21 11.95
C ILE A 395 15.94 20.47 11.74
N SER A 396 15.58 21.18 12.82
CA SER A 396 15.02 22.54 12.67
C SER A 396 16.11 23.51 12.20
N ASP A 397 15.72 24.73 11.83
CA ASP A 397 16.61 25.76 11.32
C ASP A 397 17.01 26.81 12.37
N ASP A 398 16.60 26.64 13.63
CA ASP A 398 16.82 27.59 14.73
C ASP A 398 18.31 27.83 15.02
N SER A 399 19.16 26.82 14.79
CA SER A 399 20.62 26.87 14.98
C SER A 399 21.39 27.35 13.75
N ALA A 400 20.76 27.49 12.58
CA ALA A 400 21.45 27.83 11.33
C ALA A 400 22.19 29.18 11.43
N GLU A 401 21.55 30.19 11.99
CA GLU A 401 22.16 31.51 12.16
C GLU A 401 23.32 31.47 13.17
N ILE A 402 23.17 30.72 14.26
CA ILE A 402 24.22 30.57 15.28
C ILE A 402 25.43 29.86 14.68
N PHE A 403 25.21 28.80 13.90
CA PHE A 403 26.24 28.07 13.19
C PHE A 403 27.01 28.99 12.22
N GLN A 404 26.28 29.74 11.39
CA GLN A 404 26.89 30.64 10.41
C GLN A 404 27.71 31.74 11.09
N ARG A 405 27.20 32.32 12.18
CA ARG A 405 27.96 33.31 12.97
C ARG A 405 29.23 32.72 13.57
N SER A 406 29.20 31.47 14.03
CA SER A 406 30.39 30.77 14.53
C SER A 406 31.44 30.55 13.44
N LEU A 407 31.04 30.19 12.22
CA LEU A 407 31.95 30.09 11.06
C LEU A 407 32.58 31.44 10.70
N ILE A 408 31.77 32.50 10.65
CA ILE A 408 32.25 33.87 10.36
C ILE A 408 33.25 34.33 11.43
N ASN A 409 32.92 34.17 12.71
CA ASN A 409 33.81 34.58 13.81
C ASN A 409 35.16 33.85 13.75
N CYS A 410 35.15 32.57 13.34
CA CYS A 410 36.37 31.79 13.18
C CYS A 410 37.26 32.28 12.03
N SER A 411 36.66 32.74 10.92
CA SER A 411 37.45 33.34 9.83
C SER A 411 38.18 34.61 10.30
N SER A 412 37.55 35.41 11.17
CA SER A 412 38.12 36.65 11.70
C SER A 412 39.29 36.43 12.68
N SER A 413 39.31 35.32 13.42
CA SER A 413 40.43 34.98 14.32
C SER A 413 41.62 34.38 13.57
N SER A 414 41.39 33.66 12.47
CA SER A 414 42.47 33.15 11.60
C SER A 414 43.20 34.26 10.81
N GLY A 415 42.54 35.39 10.58
CA GLY A 415 43.12 36.56 9.90
C GLY A 415 43.97 37.48 10.78
N GLN A 416 44.14 37.20 12.07
CA GLN A 416 45.03 37.97 12.96
C GLN A 416 46.42 37.36 13.16
N ASN A 417 46.72 36.23 12.52
CA ASN A 417 48.02 35.55 12.57
C ASN A 417 48.70 35.42 11.19
N GLN A 418 48.50 36.39 10.29
CA GLN A 418 49.32 36.54 9.08
C GLN A 418 50.05 37.88 9.07
#